data_AF-A0A350NNH9-F1
#
_entry.id   AF-A0A350NNH9-F1
#
_cell.length_a   1.000
_cell.length_b   1.000
_cell.length_c   1.000
_cell.angle_alpha   90.00
_cell.angle_beta   90.00
_cell.angle_gamma   90.00
#
_symmetry.space_group_name_H-M   'P 1'
#
loop_
_entity.id
_entity.type
_entity.pdbx_description
1 polymer ?
#
loop_
_entity_poly.entity_id
_entity_poly.type
_entity_poly.pdbx_seq_one_letter_code
_entity_poly.pdbx_strand_id
1 'polypeptide(L)' 'EIIDGGANMPEIVQNAAAKAQPGDVVLLSTACASFGMFPNYKVRGNQFKEEARKLGESMK' A
#
# COMPACT_ATOMS: atom_id res chain seq x y z
N GLU A 1 -10.20 -2.78 12.77
CA GLU A 1 -10.99 -3.59 11.81
C GLU A 1 -10.02 -4.31 10.89
N ILE A 2 -10.35 -5.53 10.46
CA ILE A 2 -9.59 -6.21 9.40
C ILE A 2 -10.47 -6.15 8.15
N ILE A 3 -9.91 -5.61 7.07
CA ILE A 3 -10.57 -5.51 5.77
C ILE A 3 -9.68 -6.18 4.72
N ASP A 4 -10.30 -6.73 3.67
CA ASP A 4 -9.53 -7.23 2.54
C ASP A 4 -8.87 -6.04 1.82
N GLY A 5 -7.54 -6.07 1.76
CA GLY A 5 -6.73 -4.95 1.26
C GLY A 5 -6.81 -4.76 -0.25
N GLY A 6 -7.23 -5.77 -1.01
CA GLY A 6 -7.25 -5.76 -2.47
C GLY A 6 -6.29 -6.77 -3.11
N ALA A 7 -6.28 -6.84 -4.44
CA ALA A 7 -5.53 -7.84 -5.20
C ALA A 7 -4.19 -7.32 -5.75
N ASN A 8 -3.93 -6.01 -5.68
CA ASN A 8 -2.72 -5.36 -6.18
C ASN A 8 -2.36 -4.11 -5.37
N MET A 9 -1.12 -3.62 -5.51
CA MET A 9 -0.63 -2.51 -4.70
C MET A 9 -1.39 -1.18 -4.88
N PRO A 10 -1.78 -0.75 -6.10
CA PRO A 10 -2.61 0.44 -6.28
C PRO A 10 -3.91 0.40 -5.47
N GLU A 11 -4.63 -0.72 -5.55
CA GLU A 11 -5.88 -0.92 -4.80
C GLU A 11 -5.64 -0.90 -3.29
N ILE A 12 -4.57 -1.58 -2.81
CA ILE A 12 -4.19 -1.59 -1.39
C ILE A 12 -3.92 -0.19 -0.86
N VAL A 13 -3.16 0.62 -1.60
CA VAL A 13 -2.82 1.99 -1.18
C VAL A 13 -4.05 2.90 -1.19
N GLN A 14 -4.92 2.78 -2.21
CA GLN A 14 -6.18 3.52 -2.27
C GLN A 14 -7.12 3.18 -1.11
N ASN A 15 -7.28 1.89 -0.80
CA ASN A 15 -8.11 1.43 0.31
C ASN A 15 -7.58 1.92 1.66
N ALA A 16 -6.26 1.89 1.87
CA ALA A 16 -5.64 2.42 3.08
C ALA A 16 -5.85 3.94 3.21
N ALA A 17 -5.67 4.68 2.11
CA ALA A 17 -5.84 6.13 2.07
C ALA A 17 -7.29 6.57 2.36
N ALA A 18 -8.27 5.84 1.84
CA ALA A 18 -9.70 6.12 2.08
C ALA A 18 -10.11 5.96 3.56
N LYS A 19 -9.34 5.20 4.34
CA LYS A 19 -9.59 4.97 5.77
C LYS A 19 -8.76 5.87 6.68
N ALA A 20 -7.58 6.29 6.25
CA ALA A 20 -6.69 7.15 7.01
C ALA A 20 -7.29 8.56 7.20
N GLN A 21 -6.98 9.18 8.33
CA GLN A 21 -7.33 10.56 8.64
C GLN A 21 -6.08 11.44 8.71
N PRO A 22 -6.22 12.77 8.61
CA PRO A 22 -5.10 13.68 8.83
C PRO A 22 -4.42 13.42 10.18
N GLY A 23 -3.11 13.15 10.13
CA GLY A 23 -2.30 12.80 11.30
C GLY A 23 -2.00 11.31 11.46
N ASP A 24 -2.69 10.44 10.73
CA ASP A 24 -2.41 8.99 10.74
C ASP A 24 -1.14 8.63 9.96
N VAL A 25 -0.57 7.46 10.30
CA VAL A 25 0.55 6.85 9.59
C VAL A 25 0.11 5.53 8.96
N VAL A 26 0.31 5.40 7.65
CA VAL A 26 0.09 4.14 6.92
C VAL A 26 1.41 3.39 6.79
N LEU A 27 1.45 2.16 7.29
CA LEU A 27 2.64 1.30 7.30
C LEU A 27 2.42 0.02 6.49
N LEU A 28 3.31 -0.26 5.53
CA LEU A 28 3.42 -1.58 4.92
C LEU A 28 4.25 -2.52 5.80
N SER A 29 3.59 -3.31 6.65
CA SER A 29 4.23 -4.30 7.52
C SER A 29 3.72 -5.71 7.21
N THR A 30 4.46 -6.44 6.39
CA THR A 30 4.09 -7.80 5.98
C THR A 30 4.90 -8.83 6.76
N ALA A 31 4.25 -9.66 7.58
CA ALA A 31 4.90 -10.78 8.28
C ALA A 31 5.25 -11.96 7.36
N CYS A 32 4.83 -11.92 6.08
CA CYS A 32 4.97 -13.02 5.14
C CYS A 32 5.89 -12.68 3.94
N ALA A 33 6.49 -13.75 3.39
CA ALA A 33 7.19 -13.70 2.11
C ALA A 33 6.27 -13.14 1.02
N SER A 34 6.86 -12.44 0.06
CA SER A 34 6.11 -11.72 -0.98
C SER A 34 5.59 -12.62 -2.11
N PHE A 35 6.10 -13.85 -2.20
CA PHE A 35 5.82 -14.78 -3.29
C PHE A 35 4.31 -15.11 -3.34
N GLY A 36 3.74 -15.07 -4.54
CA GLY A 36 2.29 -15.19 -4.79
C GLY A 36 1.74 -13.94 -5.46
N MET A 37 1.68 -12.82 -4.74
CA MET A 37 1.20 -11.54 -5.27
C MET A 37 2.31 -10.70 -5.91
N PHE A 38 3.56 -10.86 -5.47
CA PHE A 38 4.70 -10.11 -6.00
C PHE A 38 5.90 -11.02 -6.30
N PRO A 39 6.72 -10.67 -7.31
CA PRO A 39 7.92 -11.44 -7.65
C PRO A 39 8.93 -11.55 -6.51
N ASN A 40 9.09 -10.49 -5.72
CA ASN A 40 9.97 -10.45 -4.55
C ASN A 40 9.62 -9.24 -3.65
N TYR A 41 10.24 -9.17 -2.47
CA TYR A 41 9.98 -8.12 -1.48
C TYR A 41 10.38 -6.73 -1.97
N LYS A 42 11.42 -6.62 -2.83
CA LYS A 42 11.87 -5.34 -3.38
C LYS A 42 10.82 -4.78 -4.34
N VAL A 43 10.26 -5.62 -5.21
CA VAL A 43 9.17 -5.22 -6.12
C VAL A 43 7.95 -4.79 -5.31
N ARG A 44 7.54 -5.55 -4.29
CA ARG A 44 6.45 -5.18 -3.37
C ARG A 44 6.68 -3.79 -2.74
N GLY A 45 7.85 -3.58 -2.13
CA GLY A 45 8.18 -2.30 -1.49
C GLY A 45 8.32 -1.14 -2.47
N ASN A 46 8.84 -1.39 -3.67
CA ASN A 46 8.95 -0.36 -4.72
C ASN A 46 7.58 0.08 -5.23
N GLN A 47 6.66 -0.86 -5.47
CA GLN A 47 5.29 -0.50 -5.86
C GLN A 47 4.59 0.31 -4.76
N PHE A 48 4.75 -0.06 -3.48
CA PHE A 48 4.16 0.73 -2.39
C PHE A 48 4.67 2.17 -2.37
N LYS A 49 5.99 2.37 -2.50
CA LYS A 49 6.58 3.72 -2.57
C LYS A 49 6.05 4.51 -3.76
N GLU A 50 5.94 3.86 -4.93
CA GLU A 50 5.46 4.49 -6.15
C GLU A 50 4.01 4.97 -5.99
N GLU A 51 3.12 4.10 -5.52
CA GLU A 51 1.70 4.42 -5.33
C GLU A 51 1.48 5.44 -4.22
N ALA A 52 2.22 5.36 -3.10
CA ALA A 52 2.17 6.38 -2.04
C ALA A 52 2.62 7.76 -2.56
N ARG A 53 3.64 7.82 -3.43
CA ARG A 53 4.10 9.06 -4.06
C ARG A 53 3.05 9.64 -5.01
N LYS A 54 2.47 8.81 -5.89
CA LYS A 54 1.38 9.22 -6.80
C LYS A 54 0.19 9.80 -6.03
N LEU A 55 -0.19 9.14 -4.94
CA LEU A 55 -1.26 9.61 -4.07
C LEU A 55 -0.94 11.00 -3.49
N GLY A 56 0.25 11.17 -2.92
CA GLY A 56 0.69 12.46 -2.39
C GLY A 56 0.82 13.58 -3.43
N GLU A 57 1.06 13.24 -4.70
CA GLU A 57 1.02 14.21 -5.81
C GLU A 57 -0.41 14.61 -6.19
N SER A 58 -1.35 13.67 -6.16
CA SER A 58 -2.77 13.92 -6.48
C SER A 58 -3.54 14.69 -5.41
N MET A 59 -3.01 14.75 -4.18
CA MET A 59 -3.59 15.46 -3.03
C MET A 59 -3.06 16.89 -2.88
N LYS A 60 -2.12 17.31 -3.72
CA LYS A 60 -1.68 18.71 -3.82
C LYS A 60 -2.69 19.53 -4.62
#